data_AF-A0A542GCQ9-F1
#
_entry.id   AF-A0A542GCQ9-F1
#
_cell.length_a   1.000
_cell.length_b   1.000
_cell.length_c   1.000
_cell.angle_alpha   90.00
_cell.angle_beta   90.00
_cell.angle_gamma   90.00
#
_symmetry.space_group_name_H-M   'P 1'
#
loop_
_entity.id
_entity.type
_entity.pdbx_description
1 polymer ?
#
loop_
_entity_poly.entity_id
_entity_poly.type
_entity_poly.pdbx_seq_one_letter_code
_entity_poly.pdbx_strand_id
1 'polypeptide(L)'
;MGDISAERRRILQSPPPELVAEAAANPGGSVAVIDPDLIGDPDGYVPGEAVQGVWRVGEDGKLTGEFVENPNYGPPKDDFAKLTDSEHWLGWLGGQPGVAVRDSIAGILDEQVPGAVLEWMKVLDVPRYLTGGRPQPDDESNMIVTRAGLALSFALSVTSPGRRREILQGVFSWVAVRLDQPGRRKDQVWLDLRADLDWAETELRNRIYRVGQAPAPGTAT
;
A
#
# COMPACT_ATOMS: atom_id res chain seq x y z
N MET A 1 11.55 12.34 -27.03
CA MET A 1 12.31 11.41 -26.19
C MET A 1 13.77 11.57 -26.58
N GLY A 2 14.57 12.26 -25.77
CA GLY A 2 16.02 12.34 -26.00
C GLY A 2 16.62 10.93 -25.98
N ASP A 3 17.76 10.74 -26.66
CA ASP A 3 18.46 9.46 -26.63
C ASP A 3 18.95 9.21 -25.19
N ILE A 4 18.20 8.38 -24.45
CA ILE A 4 18.54 7.95 -23.08
C ILE A 4 19.98 7.40 -23.05
N SER A 5 20.47 6.83 -24.16
CA SER A 5 21.85 6.38 -24.32
C SER A 5 22.87 7.51 -24.32
N ALA A 6 22.51 8.71 -24.78
CA ALA A 6 23.36 9.90 -24.77
C ALA A 6 23.42 10.53 -23.37
N GLU A 7 22.30 10.55 -22.65
CA GLU A 7 22.25 11.01 -21.26
C GLU A 7 23.07 10.11 -20.33
N ARG A 8 22.94 8.78 -20.45
CA ARG A 8 23.75 7.82 -19.70
C ARG A 8 25.24 7.95 -20.00
N ARG A 9 25.62 8.19 -21.26
CA ARG A 9 27.01 8.48 -21.62
C ARG A 9 27.53 9.76 -20.97
N ARG A 10 26.71 10.81 -20.88
CA ARG A 10 27.06 12.05 -20.16
C ARG A 10 27.24 11.79 -18.67
N ILE A 11 26.34 11.03 -18.05
CA ILE A 11 26.43 10.65 -16.62
C ILE A 11 27.75 9.92 -16.37
N LEU A 12 28.15 8.96 -17.20
CA LEU A 12 29.43 8.27 -17.01
C LEU A 12 30.67 9.16 -17.21
N GLN A 13 30.59 10.16 -18.10
CA GLN A 13 31.70 11.09 -18.33
C GLN A 13 31.91 12.04 -17.15
N SER A 14 30.84 12.43 -16.48
CA SER A 14 30.88 13.29 -15.30
C SER A 14 29.78 12.89 -14.32
N PRO A 15 30.00 11.79 -13.56
CA PRO A 15 28.99 11.27 -12.64
C PRO A 15 28.61 12.33 -11.60
N PRO A 16 27.31 12.50 -11.33
CA PRO A 16 26.88 13.38 -10.25
C PRO A 16 27.51 12.94 -8.91
N PRO A 17 27.94 13.89 -8.05
CA PRO A 17 28.58 13.57 -6.78
C PRO A 17 27.77 12.60 -5.91
N GLU A 18 26.45 12.74 -5.89
CA GLU A 18 25.52 11.86 -5.17
C GLU A 18 25.57 10.42 -5.68
N LEU A 19 25.66 10.21 -7.00
CA LEU A 19 25.78 8.87 -7.59
C LEU A 19 27.12 8.23 -7.22
N VAL A 20 28.20 9.01 -7.18
CA VAL A 20 29.53 8.53 -6.76
C VAL A 20 29.53 8.19 -5.27
N ALA A 21 28.92 9.03 -4.43
CA ALA A 21 28.82 8.79 -3.00
C ALA A 21 28.01 7.51 -2.70
N GLU A 22 26.87 7.33 -3.37
CA GLU A 22 26.04 6.14 -3.21
C GLU A 22 26.75 4.87 -3.69
N ALA A 23 27.49 4.95 -4.80
CA ALA A 23 28.33 3.84 -5.26
C ALA A 23 29.42 3.48 -4.24
N ALA A 24 30.10 4.49 -3.68
CA ALA A 24 31.15 4.28 -2.67
C ALA A 24 30.59 3.66 -1.37
N ALA A 25 29.34 3.96 -1.03
CA ALA A 25 28.64 3.39 0.13
C ALA A 25 28.19 1.93 -0.10
N ASN A 26 28.06 1.48 -1.35
CA ASN A 26 27.54 0.16 -1.72
C ASN A 26 28.48 -0.65 -2.65
N PRO A 27 29.72 -1.01 -2.23
CA PRO A 27 30.63 -1.82 -3.04
C PRO A 27 30.03 -3.18 -3.43
N GLY A 28 30.28 -3.61 -4.67
CA GLY A 28 29.73 -4.86 -5.23
C GLY A 28 28.22 -4.85 -5.51
N GLY A 29 27.55 -3.73 -5.22
CA GLY A 29 26.10 -3.56 -5.37
C GLY A 29 25.69 -2.86 -6.66
N SER A 30 24.63 -2.06 -6.55
CA SER A 30 24.12 -1.25 -7.64
C SER A 30 23.39 -0.01 -7.13
N VAL A 31 23.46 1.11 -7.86
CA VAL A 31 22.71 2.34 -7.55
C VAL A 31 21.53 2.47 -8.50
N ALA A 32 20.32 2.59 -7.96
CA ALA A 32 19.10 2.71 -8.74
C ALA A 32 18.89 4.12 -9.30
N VAL A 33 18.38 4.20 -10.53
CA VAL A 33 17.92 5.46 -11.14
C VAL A 33 16.40 5.50 -11.06
N ILE A 34 15.88 6.33 -10.17
CA ILE A 34 14.44 6.51 -9.93
C ILE A 34 13.93 7.64 -10.83
N ASP A 35 12.77 7.45 -11.45
CA ASP A 35 12.11 8.52 -12.22
C ASP A 35 11.42 9.53 -11.28
N PRO A 36 11.91 10.79 -11.20
CA PRO A 36 11.31 11.82 -10.36
C PRO A 36 9.92 12.26 -10.85
N ASP A 37 9.57 12.00 -12.12
CA ASP A 37 8.23 12.27 -12.64
C ASP A 37 7.20 11.25 -12.17
N LEU A 38 7.64 10.10 -11.61
CA LEU A 38 6.79 9.06 -11.03
C LEU A 38 6.82 9.09 -9.50
N ILE A 39 7.94 9.50 -8.90
CA ILE A 39 8.19 9.43 -7.46
C ILE A 39 8.52 10.81 -6.89
N GLY A 40 7.68 11.30 -5.97
CA GLY A 40 7.88 12.60 -5.33
C GLY A 40 8.92 12.61 -4.21
N ASP A 41 9.21 11.44 -3.63
CA ASP A 41 10.17 11.24 -2.53
C ASP A 41 11.00 9.96 -2.78
N PRO A 42 12.27 10.08 -3.22
CA PRO A 42 13.11 8.92 -3.54
C PRO A 42 13.62 8.18 -2.30
N ASP A 43 13.54 8.77 -1.11
CA ASP A 43 13.95 8.15 0.16
C ASP A 43 12.80 7.37 0.82
N GLY A 44 11.59 7.49 0.27
CA GLY A 44 10.40 6.75 0.69
C GLY A 44 10.24 5.40 -0.01
N TYR A 45 9.00 4.91 -0.05
CA TYR A 45 8.70 3.70 -0.82
C TYR A 45 8.79 3.96 -2.32
N VAL A 46 9.65 3.19 -2.99
CA VAL A 46 9.83 3.24 -4.44
C VAL A 46 9.29 1.94 -5.07
N PRO A 47 8.16 1.98 -5.79
CA PRO A 47 7.71 0.84 -6.59
C PRO A 47 8.74 0.51 -7.67
N GLY A 48 8.97 -0.77 -7.91
CA GLY A 48 10.00 -1.23 -8.86
C GLY A 48 9.78 -0.70 -10.28
N GLU A 49 8.52 -0.47 -10.69
CA GLU A 49 8.18 0.11 -11.99
C GLU A 49 8.70 1.53 -12.19
N ALA A 50 8.88 2.29 -11.11
CA ALA A 50 9.41 3.66 -11.19
C ALA A 50 10.95 3.72 -11.30
N VAL A 51 11.63 2.57 -11.22
CA VAL A 51 13.08 2.49 -11.40
C VAL A 51 13.37 2.29 -12.89
N GLN A 52 14.09 3.23 -13.51
CA GLN A 52 14.51 3.15 -14.91
C GLN A 52 15.50 2.00 -15.15
N GLY A 53 16.34 1.74 -14.15
CA GLY A 53 17.38 0.74 -14.17
C GLY A 53 18.40 1.01 -13.07
N VAL A 54 19.52 0.30 -13.11
CA VAL A 54 20.55 0.39 -12.08
C VAL A 54 21.94 0.51 -12.70
N TRP A 55 22.79 1.34 -12.10
CA TRP A 55 24.23 1.35 -12.36
C TRP A 55 24.92 0.29 -11.52
N ARG A 56 25.74 -0.56 -12.14
CA ARG A 56 26.54 -1.55 -11.41
C ARG A 56 27.73 -0.88 -10.71
N VAL A 57 28.00 -1.34 -9.49
CA VAL A 57 29.10 -0.88 -8.66
C VAL A 57 30.10 -2.00 -8.50
N GLY A 58 31.37 -1.72 -8.75
CA GLY A 58 32.47 -2.68 -8.53
C GLY A 58 32.74 -2.89 -7.05
N GLU A 59 33.51 -3.94 -6.73
CA GLU A 59 34.00 -4.22 -5.38
C GLU A 59 34.84 -3.07 -4.79
N ASP A 60 35.36 -2.17 -5.63
CA ASP A 60 36.12 -0.98 -5.20
C ASP A 60 35.23 0.24 -4.90
N GLY A 61 33.90 0.08 -4.92
CA GLY A 61 32.94 1.15 -4.65
C GLY A 61 32.79 2.16 -5.79
N LYS A 62 33.27 1.84 -7.01
CA LYS A 62 33.14 2.71 -8.18
C LYS A 62 32.12 2.16 -9.16
N LEU A 63 31.51 3.06 -9.94
CA LEU A 63 30.66 2.68 -11.06
C LEU A 63 31.47 1.88 -12.10
N THR A 64 30.96 0.73 -12.52
CA THR A 64 31.62 -0.08 -13.56
C THR A 64 31.41 0.48 -14.96
N GLY A 65 30.42 1.38 -15.12
CA GLY A 65 29.94 1.85 -16.42
C GLY A 65 28.81 1.02 -17.02
N GLU A 66 28.47 -0.11 -16.41
CA GLU A 66 27.36 -0.95 -16.86
C GLU A 66 26.03 -0.42 -16.27
N PHE A 67 25.07 -0.15 -17.16
CA PHE A 67 23.69 0.16 -16.81
C PHE A 67 22.78 -1.00 -17.19
N VAL A 68 22.04 -1.52 -16.21
CA VAL A 68 21.05 -2.58 -16.44
C VAL A 68 19.67 -1.93 -16.45
N GLU A 69 19.02 -1.91 -17.61
CA GLU A 69 17.67 -1.38 -17.75
C GLU A 69 16.65 -2.25 -17.03
N ASN A 70 15.64 -1.61 -16.43
CA ASN A 70 14.50 -2.31 -15.88
C ASN A 70 13.46 -2.57 -16.99
N PRO A 71 13.20 -3.82 -17.40
CA PRO A 71 12.22 -4.12 -18.43
C PRO A 71 10.78 -3.78 -18.02
N ASN A 72 10.53 -3.61 -16.72
CA ASN A 72 9.23 -3.24 -16.17
C ASN A 72 9.09 -1.74 -15.91
N TYR A 73 10.03 -0.92 -16.38
CA TYR A 73 9.98 0.53 -16.19
C TYR A 73 8.71 1.14 -16.80
N GLY A 74 7.99 1.92 -16.00
CA GLY A 74 6.78 2.62 -16.40
C GLY A 74 5.95 3.10 -15.21
N PRO A 75 4.77 3.69 -15.45
CA PRO A 75 3.90 4.15 -14.37
C PRO A 75 3.51 2.98 -13.45
N PRO A 76 3.70 3.13 -12.12
CA PRO A 76 3.31 2.09 -11.17
C PRO A 76 1.80 1.82 -11.24
N LYS A 77 1.43 0.58 -10.97
CA LYS A 77 0.04 0.12 -11.00
C LYS A 77 -0.36 -0.49 -9.67
N ASP A 78 -1.67 -0.61 -9.53
CA ASP A 78 -2.27 -1.32 -8.42
C ASP A 78 -1.75 -2.75 -8.32
N ASP A 79 -1.45 -3.18 -7.11
CA ASP A 79 -1.11 -4.56 -6.78
C ASP A 79 -1.86 -5.00 -5.53
N PHE A 80 -2.88 -5.83 -5.75
CA PHE A 80 -3.70 -6.43 -4.70
C PHE A 80 -3.47 -7.94 -4.57
N ALA A 81 -2.44 -8.51 -5.24
CA ALA A 81 -2.24 -9.96 -5.28
C ALA A 81 -2.22 -10.58 -3.88
N LYS A 82 -1.53 -9.94 -2.93
CA LYS A 82 -1.48 -10.41 -1.53
C LYS A 82 -2.83 -10.44 -0.82
N LEU A 83 -3.79 -9.61 -1.24
CA LEU A 83 -5.17 -9.64 -0.74
C LEU A 83 -5.99 -10.70 -1.48
N THR A 84 -5.91 -10.76 -2.81
CA THR A 84 -6.79 -11.57 -3.65
C THR A 84 -6.39 -13.04 -3.74
N ASP A 85 -5.11 -13.34 -3.56
CA ASP A 85 -4.57 -14.71 -3.60
C ASP A 85 -4.70 -15.41 -2.24
N SER A 86 -5.24 -14.71 -1.24
CA SER A 86 -5.50 -15.23 0.10
C SER A 86 -6.63 -16.25 0.09
N GLU A 87 -6.47 -17.34 0.85
CA GLU A 87 -7.52 -18.35 1.07
C GLU A 87 -8.62 -17.86 2.01
N HIS A 88 -8.46 -16.69 2.64
CA HIS A 88 -9.47 -16.14 3.53
C HIS A 88 -10.75 -15.76 2.80
N TRP A 89 -11.90 -16.01 3.43
CA TRP A 89 -13.18 -15.64 2.88
C TRP A 89 -13.39 -14.12 2.85
N LEU A 90 -13.33 -13.54 1.64
CA LEU A 90 -13.51 -12.12 1.36
C LEU A 90 -14.89 -11.77 0.78
N GLY A 91 -15.83 -12.72 0.74
CA GLY A 91 -17.15 -12.49 0.13
C GLY A 91 -17.94 -11.32 0.72
N TRP A 92 -17.62 -10.92 1.96
CA TRP A 92 -18.20 -9.74 2.61
C TRP A 92 -17.73 -8.40 2.02
N LEU A 93 -16.65 -8.37 1.23
CA LEU A 93 -16.21 -7.21 0.44
C LEU A 93 -16.84 -7.18 -0.97
N GLY A 94 -17.69 -8.16 -1.30
CA GLY A 94 -18.28 -8.30 -2.64
C GLY A 94 -17.39 -9.10 -3.60
N GLY A 95 -17.75 -9.05 -4.90
CA GLY A 95 -17.10 -9.87 -5.92
C GLY A 95 -15.71 -9.41 -6.36
N GLN A 96 -15.29 -8.19 -5.97
CA GLN A 96 -13.99 -7.61 -6.33
C GLN A 96 -13.34 -6.96 -5.10
N PRO A 97 -12.72 -7.74 -4.20
CA PRO A 97 -12.17 -7.22 -2.94
C PRO A 97 -11.13 -6.11 -3.11
N GLY A 98 -10.26 -6.20 -4.12
CA GLY A 98 -9.26 -5.15 -4.42
C GLY A 98 -9.91 -3.81 -4.81
N VAL A 99 -10.96 -3.84 -5.63
CA VAL A 99 -11.72 -2.64 -6.01
C VAL A 99 -12.42 -2.04 -4.78
N ALA A 100 -13.05 -2.88 -3.95
CA ALA A 100 -13.71 -2.41 -2.73
C ALA A 100 -12.73 -1.71 -1.78
N VAL A 101 -11.53 -2.28 -1.58
CA VAL A 101 -10.48 -1.66 -0.76
C VAL A 101 -10.00 -0.35 -1.38
N ARG A 102 -9.71 -0.34 -2.69
CA ARG A 102 -9.27 0.87 -3.40
C ARG A 102 -10.28 2.01 -3.24
N ASP A 103 -11.55 1.74 -3.53
CA ASP A 103 -12.62 2.75 -3.49
C ASP A 103 -12.83 3.29 -2.08
N SER A 104 -12.75 2.40 -1.07
CA SER A 104 -12.84 2.80 0.33
C SER A 104 -11.71 3.75 0.75
N ILE A 105 -10.47 3.44 0.36
CA ILE A 105 -9.31 4.29 0.65
C ILE A 105 -9.39 5.61 -0.13
N ALA A 106 -9.77 5.57 -1.42
CA ALA A 106 -9.97 6.77 -2.22
C ALA A 106 -11.04 7.69 -1.59
N GLY A 107 -12.13 7.12 -1.07
CA GLY A 107 -13.15 7.86 -0.33
C GLY A 107 -12.59 8.56 0.92
N ILE A 108 -11.80 7.86 1.73
CA ILE A 108 -11.13 8.47 2.90
C ILE A 108 -10.24 9.64 2.46
N LEU A 109 -9.44 9.46 1.40
CA LEU A 109 -8.54 10.50 0.90
C LEU A 109 -9.29 11.75 0.42
N ASP A 110 -10.40 11.56 -0.32
CA ASP A 110 -11.26 12.65 -0.78
C ASP A 110 -11.97 13.37 0.37
N GLU A 111 -12.40 12.63 1.40
CA GLU A 111 -12.96 13.22 2.62
C GLU A 111 -11.94 14.07 3.39
N GLN A 112 -10.67 13.65 3.44
CA GLN A 112 -9.60 14.42 4.09
C GLN A 112 -9.18 15.64 3.27
N VAL A 113 -9.05 15.49 1.96
CA VAL A 113 -8.68 16.56 1.02
C VAL A 113 -9.54 16.41 -0.24
N PRO A 114 -10.61 17.22 -0.38
CA PRO A 114 -11.49 17.15 -1.54
C PRO A 114 -10.73 17.27 -2.86
N GLY A 115 -10.98 16.33 -3.77
CA GLY A 115 -10.32 16.21 -5.06
C GLY A 115 -8.98 15.46 -5.02
N ALA A 116 -8.61 14.84 -3.90
CA ALA A 116 -7.46 13.94 -3.83
C ALA A 116 -7.67 12.72 -4.75
N VAL A 117 -6.66 12.40 -5.54
CA VAL A 117 -6.68 11.29 -6.49
C VAL A 117 -5.69 10.23 -6.04
N LEU A 118 -6.21 9.04 -5.73
CA LEU A 118 -5.40 7.83 -5.57
C LEU A 118 -4.94 7.37 -6.96
N GLU A 119 -3.64 7.46 -7.23
CA GLU A 119 -3.08 7.06 -8.53
C GLU A 119 -2.84 5.57 -8.60
N TRP A 120 -2.07 5.03 -7.63
CA TRP A 120 -1.80 3.60 -7.50
C TRP A 120 -1.73 3.20 -6.03
N MET A 121 -1.97 1.92 -5.74
CA MET A 121 -1.84 1.31 -4.42
C MET A 121 -1.23 -0.09 -4.52
N LYS A 122 -0.31 -0.42 -3.61
CA LYS A 122 0.25 -1.77 -3.46
C LYS A 122 0.01 -2.30 -2.06
N VAL A 123 -0.44 -3.55 -1.96
CA VAL A 123 -0.50 -4.29 -0.70
C VAL A 123 0.88 -4.89 -0.42
N LEU A 124 1.50 -4.47 0.70
CA LEU A 124 2.91 -4.78 0.95
C LEU A 124 3.12 -6.15 1.58
N ASP A 125 2.19 -6.62 2.40
CA ASP A 125 2.27 -7.90 3.12
C ASP A 125 0.97 -8.71 3.03
N VAL A 126 1.03 -9.97 3.43
CA VAL A 126 -0.18 -10.79 3.58
C VAL A 126 -1.08 -10.13 4.64
N PRO A 127 -2.33 -9.77 4.33
CA PRO A 127 -3.21 -9.10 5.28
C PRO A 127 -3.50 -9.95 6.53
N ARG A 128 -3.96 -9.28 7.58
CA ARG A 128 -4.46 -9.92 8.80
C ARG A 128 -5.98 -9.90 8.81
N TYR A 129 -6.57 -11.00 9.25
CA TYR A 129 -8.00 -11.24 9.18
C TYR A 129 -8.54 -11.59 10.55
N LEU A 130 -9.78 -11.20 10.80
CA LEU A 130 -10.50 -11.62 11.99
C LEU A 130 -11.96 -11.93 11.62
N THR A 131 -12.37 -13.18 11.81
CA THR A 131 -13.75 -13.61 11.51
C THR A 131 -14.42 -14.00 12.81
N GLY A 132 -15.62 -13.47 13.04
CA GLY A 132 -16.45 -13.81 14.19
C GLY A 132 -17.82 -14.30 13.74
N GLY A 133 -18.30 -15.36 14.37
CA GLY A 133 -19.60 -15.93 14.05
C GLY A 133 -20.25 -16.58 15.26
N ARG A 134 -21.41 -17.18 15.00
CA ARG A 134 -22.14 -18.03 15.94
C ARG A 134 -22.38 -19.38 15.27
N PRO A 135 -22.52 -20.47 16.05
CA PRO A 135 -22.92 -21.76 15.50
C PRO A 135 -24.20 -21.62 14.67
N GLN A 136 -24.28 -22.35 13.57
CA GLN A 136 -25.52 -22.48 12.82
C GLN A 136 -26.51 -23.33 13.64
N PRO A 137 -27.78 -22.88 13.80
CA PRO A 137 -28.79 -23.73 14.41
C PRO A 137 -28.91 -25.04 13.63
N ASP A 138 -28.98 -26.16 14.35
CA ASP A 138 -29.14 -27.51 13.81
C ASP A 138 -27.95 -28.03 12.97
N ASP A 139 -26.81 -27.31 12.96
CA ASP A 139 -25.57 -27.76 12.34
C ASP A 139 -24.33 -27.17 13.05
N GLU A 140 -23.80 -27.91 14.03
CA GLU A 140 -22.64 -27.48 14.82
C GLU A 140 -21.33 -27.46 14.02
N SER A 141 -21.30 -28.07 12.83
CA SER A 141 -20.11 -28.06 11.96
C SER A 141 -19.99 -26.78 11.14
N ASN A 142 -21.05 -25.98 11.08
CA ASN A 142 -21.11 -24.74 10.33
C ASN A 142 -21.28 -23.52 11.25
N MET A 143 -20.72 -22.40 10.79
CA MET A 143 -20.75 -21.12 11.49
C MET A 143 -21.43 -20.07 10.61
N ILE A 144 -22.38 -19.33 11.20
CA ILE A 144 -22.93 -18.12 10.61
C ILE A 144 -21.98 -16.96 10.94
N VAL A 145 -21.36 -16.37 9.92
CA VAL A 145 -20.47 -15.21 10.09
C VAL A 145 -21.30 -13.98 10.46
N THR A 146 -20.97 -13.36 11.58
CA THR A 146 -21.67 -12.15 12.09
C THR A 146 -20.82 -10.90 11.92
N ARG A 147 -19.49 -11.05 11.83
CA ARG A 147 -18.53 -9.97 11.70
C ARG A 147 -17.25 -10.43 11.02
N ALA A 148 -16.60 -9.51 10.34
CA ALA A 148 -15.31 -9.70 9.71
C ALA A 148 -14.44 -8.45 9.89
N GLY A 149 -13.14 -8.66 9.96
CA GLY A 149 -12.11 -7.63 10.05
C GLY A 149 -10.97 -7.95 9.09
N LEU A 150 -10.42 -6.91 8.47
CA LEU A 150 -9.26 -6.92 7.61
C LEU A 150 -8.30 -5.82 8.06
N ALA A 151 -7.01 -6.11 8.13
CA ALA A 151 -5.94 -5.12 8.21
C ALA A 151 -4.89 -5.43 7.14
N LEU A 152 -4.54 -4.46 6.30
CA LEU A 152 -3.54 -4.62 5.24
C LEU A 152 -2.53 -3.48 5.26
N SER A 153 -1.25 -3.80 5.16
CA SER A 153 -0.19 -2.82 4.95
C SER A 153 -0.18 -2.35 3.50
N PHE A 154 0.02 -1.06 3.28
CA PHE A 154 0.01 -0.47 1.95
C PHE A 154 1.16 0.51 1.71
N ALA A 155 1.49 0.69 0.43
CA ALA A 155 2.04 1.93 -0.10
C ALA A 155 1.09 2.47 -1.17
N LEU A 156 0.89 3.78 -1.24
CA LEU A 156 0.06 4.40 -2.26
C LEU A 156 0.63 5.74 -2.73
N SER A 157 0.30 6.12 -3.96
CA SER A 157 0.53 7.48 -4.47
C SER A 157 -0.78 8.26 -4.48
N VAL A 158 -0.74 9.47 -3.93
CA VAL A 158 -1.85 10.41 -3.95
C VAL A 158 -1.41 11.76 -4.51
N THR A 159 -2.23 12.32 -5.37
CA THR A 159 -2.08 13.70 -5.86
C THR A 159 -3.27 14.51 -5.39
N SER A 160 -3.01 15.62 -4.69
CA SER A 160 -4.06 16.52 -4.18
C SER A 160 -4.05 17.86 -4.92
N PRO A 161 -5.19 18.58 -5.03
CA PRO A 161 -5.24 19.87 -5.70
C PRO A 161 -4.23 20.87 -5.14
N GLY A 162 -3.38 21.42 -6.01
CA GLY A 162 -2.35 22.39 -5.64
C GLY A 162 -1.17 21.83 -4.84
N ARG A 163 -1.08 20.51 -4.68
CA ARG A 163 0.04 19.84 -4.00
C ARG A 163 0.85 18.98 -4.97
N ARG A 164 2.07 18.66 -4.57
CA ARG A 164 2.88 17.66 -5.27
C ARG A 164 2.33 16.27 -4.98
N ARG A 165 2.71 15.30 -5.82
CA ARG A 165 2.50 13.88 -5.55
C ARG A 165 3.16 13.50 -4.23
N GLU A 166 2.43 12.74 -3.41
CA GLU A 166 2.92 12.21 -2.13
C GLU A 166 2.80 10.68 -2.15
N ILE A 167 3.79 10.00 -1.59
CA ILE A 167 3.75 8.55 -1.36
C ILE A 167 3.48 8.32 0.12
N LEU A 168 2.39 7.61 0.41
CA LEU A 168 1.98 7.30 1.77
C LEU A 168 2.14 5.81 2.05
N GLN A 169 2.57 5.49 3.27
CA GLN A 169 2.62 4.13 3.78
C GLN A 169 1.89 4.04 5.11
N GLY A 170 1.32 2.87 5.39
CA GLY A 170 0.62 2.62 6.64
C GLY A 170 -0.22 1.34 6.56
N VAL A 171 -1.24 1.29 7.40
CA VAL A 171 -2.20 0.18 7.42
C VAL A 171 -3.62 0.68 7.21
N PHE A 172 -4.35 0.01 6.33
CA PHE A 172 -5.78 0.18 6.19
C PHE A 172 -6.49 -0.95 6.95
N SER A 173 -7.45 -0.60 7.80
CA SER A 173 -8.32 -1.56 8.47
C SER A 173 -9.77 -1.38 8.08
N TRP A 174 -10.48 -2.49 7.88
CA TRP A 174 -11.92 -2.51 7.63
C TRP A 174 -12.58 -3.53 8.55
N VAL A 175 -13.55 -3.08 9.34
CA VAL A 175 -14.44 -3.95 10.10
C VAL A 175 -15.87 -3.85 9.57
N ALA A 176 -16.48 -5.00 9.32
CA ALA A 176 -17.90 -5.13 9.05
C ALA A 176 -18.58 -5.98 10.13
N VAL A 177 -19.73 -5.52 10.64
CA VAL A 177 -20.53 -6.23 11.65
C VAL A 177 -21.98 -6.38 11.18
N ARG A 178 -22.70 -7.32 11.82
CA ARG A 178 -24.09 -7.66 11.50
C ARG A 178 -24.22 -8.22 10.08
N LEU A 179 -23.21 -8.99 9.65
CA LEU A 179 -23.17 -9.65 8.34
C LEU A 179 -24.30 -10.68 8.16
N ASP A 180 -24.85 -11.18 9.27
CA ASP A 180 -26.00 -12.09 9.31
C ASP A 180 -27.36 -11.38 9.35
N GLN A 181 -27.40 -10.04 9.34
CA GLN A 181 -28.62 -9.25 9.43
C GLN A 181 -28.78 -8.36 8.19
N PRO A 182 -29.47 -8.84 7.14
CA PRO A 182 -29.70 -8.09 5.92
C PRO A 182 -30.24 -6.68 6.19
N GLY A 183 -29.68 -5.67 5.53
CA GLY A 183 -30.06 -4.26 5.70
C GLY A 183 -29.60 -3.61 7.02
N ARG A 184 -28.91 -4.33 7.92
CA ARG A 184 -28.40 -3.79 9.19
C ARG A 184 -26.88 -3.81 9.29
N ARG A 185 -26.18 -4.21 8.22
CA ARG A 185 -24.73 -4.19 8.11
C ARG A 185 -24.19 -2.81 8.49
N LYS A 186 -23.11 -2.80 9.27
CA LYS A 186 -22.36 -1.59 9.59
C LYS A 186 -20.89 -1.82 9.30
N ASP A 187 -20.27 -0.82 8.70
CA ASP A 187 -18.87 -0.82 8.33
C ASP A 187 -18.17 0.35 9.03
N GLN A 188 -16.91 0.14 9.37
CA GLN A 188 -16.01 1.22 9.76
C GLN A 188 -14.62 0.91 9.24
N VAL A 189 -13.95 1.96 8.79
CA VAL A 189 -12.62 1.89 8.18
C VAL A 189 -11.67 2.86 8.85
N TRP A 190 -10.38 2.53 8.81
CA TRP A 190 -9.29 3.34 9.35
C TRP A 190 -8.13 3.34 8.36
N LEU A 191 -7.51 4.50 8.19
CA LEU A 191 -6.30 4.68 7.40
C LEU A 191 -5.19 5.19 8.33
N ASP A 192 -4.45 4.26 8.92
CA ASP A 192 -3.43 4.54 9.93
C ASP A 192 -2.07 4.75 9.24
N LEU A 193 -1.71 6.01 8.97
CA LEU A 193 -0.44 6.35 8.34
C LEU A 193 0.74 6.02 9.27
N ARG A 194 1.81 5.46 8.69
CA ARG A 194 3.06 5.06 9.37
C ARG A 194 2.89 3.97 10.44
N ALA A 195 1.72 3.36 10.54
CA ALA A 195 1.51 2.19 11.37
C ALA A 195 2.10 0.93 10.72
N ASP A 196 2.53 -0.01 11.55
CA ASP A 196 2.92 -1.35 11.12
C ASP A 196 1.76 -2.35 11.25
N LEU A 197 1.88 -3.48 10.55
CA LEU A 197 0.82 -4.48 10.45
C LEU A 197 0.58 -5.24 11.76
N ASP A 198 1.60 -5.42 12.60
CA ASP A 198 1.48 -6.17 13.86
C ASP A 198 0.72 -5.34 14.92
N TRP A 199 1.00 -4.04 14.99
CA TRP A 199 0.19 -3.09 15.75
C TRP A 199 -1.27 -3.10 15.28
N ALA A 200 -1.47 -3.04 13.96
CA ALA A 200 -2.81 -3.01 13.39
C ALA A 200 -3.59 -4.31 13.62
N GLU A 201 -2.93 -5.47 13.69
CA GLU A 201 -3.55 -6.73 14.08
C GLU A 201 -4.09 -6.66 15.51
N THR A 202 -3.29 -6.12 16.42
CA THR A 202 -3.69 -5.92 17.82
C THR A 202 -4.90 -4.98 17.89
N GLU A 203 -4.86 -3.87 17.16
CA GLU A 203 -5.98 -2.93 17.10
C GLU A 203 -7.22 -3.51 16.40
N LEU A 204 -7.07 -4.40 15.43
CA LEU A 204 -8.20 -5.04 14.74
C LEU A 204 -9.08 -5.81 15.72
N ARG A 205 -8.46 -6.46 16.72
CA ARG A 205 -9.17 -7.16 17.81
C ARG A 205 -10.01 -6.20 18.67
N ASN A 206 -9.54 -4.97 18.87
CA ASN A 206 -10.31 -3.93 19.58
C ASN A 206 -11.42 -3.35 18.70
N ARG A 207 -11.07 -3.02 17.45
CA ARG A 207 -11.96 -2.39 16.46
C ARG A 207 -13.18 -3.25 16.18
N ILE A 208 -13.02 -4.58 16.05
CA ILE A 208 -14.12 -5.49 15.68
C ILE A 208 -15.28 -5.51 16.70
N TYR A 209 -15.01 -5.16 17.96
CA TYR A 209 -16.04 -5.07 19.00
C TYR A 209 -16.60 -3.67 19.18
N ARG A 210 -15.88 -2.62 18.76
CA ARG A 210 -16.34 -1.22 18.83
C ARG A 210 -17.38 -0.89 17.77
N VAL A 211 -17.26 -1.46 16.56
CA VAL A 211 -18.17 -1.13 15.46
C VAL A 211 -19.60 -1.54 15.79
N GLY A 212 -20.53 -0.60 15.62
CA GLY A 212 -21.96 -0.84 15.80
C GLY A 212 -22.43 -0.86 17.26
N GLN A 213 -21.56 -0.58 18.23
CA GLN A 213 -21.98 -0.18 19.57
C GLN A 213 -22.69 1.19 19.51
N ALA A 214 -23.68 1.38 20.37
CA ALA A 214 -24.19 2.73 20.63
C ALA A 214 -23.12 3.51 21.41
N PRO A 215 -22.97 4.83 21.19
CA PRO A 215 -22.11 5.63 22.07
C PRO A 215 -22.57 5.40 23.52
N ALA A 216 -21.61 5.24 24.43
CA ALA A 216 -21.93 5.17 25.85
C ALA A 216 -22.72 6.43 26.23
N PRO A 217 -23.86 6.32 26.94
CA PRO A 217 -24.58 7.50 27.39
C PRO A 217 -23.67 8.28 28.35
N GLY A 218 -23.13 9.43 27.90
CA GLY A 218 -22.38 10.34 28.77
C GLY A 218 -21.20 11.12 28.19
N THR A 219 -20.78 10.91 26.94
CA THR A 219 -19.67 11.69 26.34
C THR A 219 -20.13 12.51 25.14
N ALA A 220 -20.94 13.53 25.42
CA ALA A 220 -20.97 14.75 24.64
C ALA A 220 -20.33 15.84 25.51
N THR A 221 -19.14 16.30 25.13
CA THR A 221 -18.61 17.60 25.55
C THR A 221 -18.77 18.56 24.41
#